data_AF-A0A1I7LPM3-F1
#
_entry.id   AF-A0A1I7LPM3-F1
#
_cell.length_a   1.000
_cell.length_b   1.000
_cell.length_c   1.000
_cell.angle_alpha   90.00
_cell.angle_beta   90.00
_cell.angle_gamma   90.00
#
_symmetry.space_group_name_H-M   'P 1'
#
loop_
_entity.id
_entity.type
_entity.pdbx_description
1 polymer ?
#
loop_
_entity_poly.entity_id
_entity_poly.type
_entity_poly.pdbx_seq_one_letter_code
_entity_poly.pdbx_strand_id
1 'polypeptide(L)'
;MPSNETGRLVSQGRDYAFDIASRFPRDYRTYAAEIKSHNYRPIGESFARSLNKIVHLGNMPVDLSALVFGIGELYGQISHVHKEEFKSGRITSSGLVNKAWEAWLEIYMPRIMDDPTGPHQAWGLGSQLIIDLVKALQHPDAIAAMPRESEGYFLDGIESILSAMLSNAYVAFESMAADLWVEALDSNPAYAKRWLEKNPERQIKLLDIIGGGTDLTNRLGSILKQTRKVNFISLNDIKNNYKAAFGDDIVSIFDGDGNHIVAVEQMRHLYAHTGGIIDREFIDKSGAFPWAKNISVGQPYPIDGHIVCASVTSCINVGFGLLRFVDGLDADKP
;
A
#
# COMPACT_ATOMS: atom_id res chain seq x y z
N MET A 1 -30.88 19.60 -26.89
CA MET A 1 -29.88 19.21 -25.87
C MET A 1 -29.52 17.76 -26.14
N PRO A 2 -28.30 17.45 -26.61
CA PRO A 2 -27.91 16.07 -26.79
C PRO A 2 -27.61 15.46 -25.42
N SER A 3 -28.22 14.32 -25.14
CA SER A 3 -27.94 13.47 -24.00
C SER A 3 -26.47 13.11 -23.99
N ASN A 4 -25.78 13.43 -22.88
CA ASN A 4 -24.47 12.89 -22.56
C ASN A 4 -24.61 11.37 -22.38
N GLU A 5 -24.48 10.62 -23.47
CA GLU A 5 -24.07 9.22 -23.40
C GLU A 5 -22.66 9.23 -22.83
N THR A 6 -22.57 8.96 -21.52
CA THR A 6 -21.34 8.60 -20.85
C THR A 6 -20.72 7.45 -21.63
N GLY A 7 -19.62 7.75 -22.33
CA GLY A 7 -18.77 6.75 -22.96
C GLY A 7 -18.24 5.81 -21.88
N ARG A 8 -19.02 4.77 -21.56
CA ARG A 8 -18.55 3.63 -20.78
C ARG A 8 -17.52 2.93 -21.65
N LEU A 9 -16.26 3.14 -21.28
CA LEU A 9 -15.11 2.41 -21.77
C LEU A 9 -15.48 0.92 -21.76
N VAL A 10 -15.60 0.34 -22.96
CA VAL A 10 -15.63 -1.10 -23.12
C VAL A 10 -14.38 -1.61 -22.42
N SER A 11 -14.56 -2.46 -21.40
CA SER A 11 -13.49 -3.18 -20.70
C SER A 11 -12.77 -4.08 -21.72
N GLN A 12 -11.85 -3.51 -22.50
CA GLN A 12 -10.90 -4.29 -23.27
C GLN A 12 -10.10 -5.09 -22.25
N GLY A 13 -10.40 -6.39 -22.14
CA GLY A 13 -9.88 -7.37 -21.17
C GLY A 13 -8.60 -6.95 -20.47
N ARG A 14 -8.72 -6.16 -19.39
CA ARG A 14 -7.59 -5.79 -18.55
C ARG A 14 -7.28 -6.98 -17.68
N ASP A 15 -6.16 -7.64 -17.96
CA ASP A 15 -5.59 -8.59 -17.01
C ASP A 15 -4.95 -7.78 -15.88
N TYR A 16 -5.66 -7.67 -14.76
CA TYR A 16 -5.16 -6.97 -13.58
C TYR A 16 -4.00 -7.70 -12.91
N ALA A 17 -3.72 -8.96 -13.27
CA ALA A 17 -2.64 -9.77 -12.73
C ALA A 17 -2.52 -9.66 -11.20
N PHE A 18 -3.66 -9.66 -10.50
CA PHE A 18 -3.74 -9.25 -9.11
C PHE A 18 -2.88 -10.13 -8.18
N ASP A 19 -2.79 -11.42 -8.51
CA ASP A 19 -1.95 -12.39 -7.81
C ASP A 19 -0.44 -12.09 -7.90
N ILE A 20 -0.02 -11.24 -8.85
CA ILE A 20 1.35 -10.77 -9.02
C ILE A 20 1.64 -9.58 -8.08
N ALA A 21 0.62 -8.79 -7.73
CA ALA A 21 0.79 -7.59 -6.89
C ALA A 21 1.45 -7.87 -5.53
N SER A 22 1.30 -9.08 -4.99
CA SER A 22 1.86 -9.50 -3.69
C SER A 22 3.16 -10.34 -3.78
N ARG A 23 3.73 -10.49 -4.99
CA ARG A 23 4.93 -11.31 -5.27
C ARG A 23 6.25 -10.55 -5.16
N PHE A 24 6.25 -9.34 -4.62
CA PHE A 24 7.49 -8.58 -4.36
C PHE A 24 8.39 -9.28 -3.32
N PRO A 25 9.71 -8.98 -3.30
CA PRO A 25 10.66 -9.60 -2.39
C PRO A 25 10.22 -9.51 -0.92
N ARG A 26 10.48 -10.57 -0.14
CA ARG A 26 10.12 -10.66 1.30
C ARG A 26 11.33 -10.75 2.24
N ASP A 27 12.52 -10.60 1.67
CA ASP A 27 13.80 -10.46 2.36
C ASP A 27 13.82 -9.27 3.32
N TYR A 28 12.99 -8.24 3.09
CA TYR A 28 12.79 -7.13 4.02
C TYR A 28 12.42 -7.57 5.46
N ARG A 29 11.88 -8.78 5.64
CA ARG A 29 11.56 -9.33 6.96
C ARG A 29 12.80 -9.64 7.79
N THR A 30 13.92 -9.98 7.14
CA THR A 30 15.19 -10.25 7.83
C THR A 30 16.04 -8.99 7.93
N TYR A 31 15.87 -8.03 7.02
CA TYR A 31 16.69 -6.82 6.97
C TYR A 31 16.64 -5.96 8.23
N ALA A 32 15.50 -5.89 8.92
CA ALA A 32 15.43 -5.17 10.20
C ALA A 32 16.36 -5.78 11.28
N ALA A 33 16.57 -7.11 11.25
CA ALA A 33 17.48 -7.80 12.17
C ALA A 33 18.97 -7.61 11.79
N GLU A 34 19.26 -7.23 10.55
CA GLU A 34 20.62 -6.94 10.08
C GLU A 34 21.11 -5.54 10.49
N ILE A 35 20.20 -4.65 10.92
CA ILE A 35 20.53 -3.30 11.37
C ILE A 35 21.30 -3.38 12.69
N LYS A 36 22.55 -2.90 12.66
CA LYS A 36 23.49 -2.93 13.78
C LYS A 36 23.17 -1.86 14.81
N SER A 37 22.89 -0.64 14.35
CA SER A 37 22.62 0.52 15.18
C SER A 37 21.29 0.37 15.91
N HIS A 38 21.35 0.48 17.24
CA HIS A 38 20.15 0.33 18.08
C HIS A 38 19.07 1.36 17.75
N ASN A 39 19.47 2.58 17.39
CA ASN A 39 18.56 3.68 17.09
C ASN A 39 17.79 3.49 15.78
N TYR A 40 18.37 2.80 14.78
CA TYR A 40 17.75 2.62 13.47
C TYR A 40 16.89 1.35 13.37
N ARG A 41 17.11 0.37 14.26
CA ARG A 41 16.36 -0.89 14.26
C ARG A 41 14.84 -0.68 14.38
N PRO A 42 14.32 0.15 15.32
CA PRO A 42 12.88 0.40 15.41
C PRO A 42 12.27 1.00 14.13
N ILE A 43 13.04 1.83 13.41
CA ILE A 43 12.63 2.45 12.14
C ILE A 43 12.51 1.37 11.06
N GLY A 44 13.52 0.51 10.92
CA GLY A 44 13.49 -0.63 10.00
C GLY A 44 12.36 -1.62 10.30
N GLU A 45 12.12 -1.94 11.58
CA GLU A 45 11.00 -2.79 12.00
C GLU A 45 9.64 -2.16 11.69
N SER A 46 9.49 -0.85 11.91
CA SER A 46 8.27 -0.12 11.58
C SER A 46 7.99 -0.16 10.08
N PHE A 47 9.03 0.05 9.26
CA PHE A 47 8.93 -0.05 7.80
C PHE A 47 8.53 -1.46 7.35
N ALA A 48 9.18 -2.50 7.87
CA ALA A 48 8.84 -3.89 7.58
C ALA A 48 7.39 -4.25 8.00
N ARG A 49 6.91 -3.74 9.13
CA ARG A 49 5.51 -3.90 9.57
C ARG A 49 4.54 -3.24 8.59
N SER A 50 4.84 -2.03 8.09
CA SER A 50 4.03 -1.36 7.08
C SER A 50 3.97 -2.15 5.76
N LEU A 51 5.11 -2.68 5.31
CA LEU A 51 5.18 -3.54 4.12
C LEU A 51 4.37 -4.84 4.30
N ASN A 52 4.39 -5.46 5.49
CA ASN A 52 3.56 -6.64 5.76
C ASN A 52 2.06 -6.34 5.67
N LYS A 53 1.60 -5.15 6.09
CA LYS A 53 0.20 -4.75 5.91
C LYS A 53 -0.16 -4.67 4.42
N ILE A 54 0.76 -4.20 3.58
CA ILE A 54 0.57 -4.15 2.12
C ILE A 54 0.52 -5.56 1.51
N VAL A 55 1.36 -6.49 2.00
CA VAL A 55 1.25 -7.91 1.61
C VAL A 55 -0.12 -8.48 1.97
N HIS A 56 -0.62 -8.21 3.17
CA HIS A 56 -1.96 -8.68 3.58
C HIS A 56 -3.06 -8.06 2.72
N LEU A 57 -2.93 -6.78 2.34
CA LEU A 57 -3.86 -6.14 1.40
C LEU A 57 -3.86 -6.85 0.04
N GLY A 58 -2.68 -7.19 -0.49
CA GLY A 58 -2.56 -7.94 -1.75
C GLY A 58 -2.98 -9.41 -1.67
N ASN A 59 -2.99 -10.02 -0.48
CA ASN A 59 -3.50 -11.39 -0.29
C ASN A 59 -4.98 -11.42 0.11
N MET A 60 -5.59 -10.27 0.41
CA MET A 60 -6.96 -10.18 0.91
C MET A 60 -7.96 -10.96 0.07
N PRO A 61 -7.93 -10.92 -1.27
CA PRO A 61 -8.90 -11.71 -2.04
C PRO A 61 -8.72 -13.21 -1.88
N VAL A 62 -7.48 -13.71 -1.78
CA VAL A 62 -7.21 -15.13 -1.52
C VAL A 62 -7.68 -15.51 -0.11
N ASP A 63 -7.42 -14.66 0.88
CA ASP A 63 -7.85 -14.88 2.26
C ASP A 63 -9.39 -14.90 2.39
N LEU A 64 -10.07 -13.97 1.71
CA LEU A 64 -11.55 -13.94 1.62
C LEU A 64 -12.11 -15.15 0.89
N SER A 65 -11.43 -15.58 -0.18
CA SER A 65 -11.79 -16.80 -0.92
C SER A 65 -11.75 -18.02 0.00
N ALA A 66 -10.63 -18.20 0.70
CA ALA A 66 -10.43 -19.31 1.63
C ALA A 66 -11.49 -19.31 2.76
N LEU A 67 -11.82 -18.12 3.29
CA LEU A 67 -12.88 -17.96 4.29
C LEU A 67 -14.23 -18.43 3.75
N VAL A 68 -14.62 -18.01 2.55
CA VAL A 68 -15.90 -18.41 1.94
C VAL A 68 -15.95 -19.91 1.64
N PHE A 69 -14.88 -20.50 1.10
CA PHE A 69 -14.81 -21.94 0.90
C PHE A 69 -14.91 -22.72 2.21
N GLY A 70 -14.22 -22.27 3.26
CA GLY A 70 -14.30 -22.89 4.59
C GLY A 70 -15.71 -22.85 5.18
N ILE A 71 -16.43 -21.73 5.00
CA ILE A 71 -17.85 -21.60 5.41
C ILE A 71 -18.72 -22.58 4.62
N GLY A 72 -18.51 -22.70 3.30
CA GLY A 72 -19.24 -23.63 2.45
C GLY A 72 -19.00 -25.10 2.82
N GLU A 73 -17.75 -25.48 3.10
CA GLU A 73 -17.40 -26.83 3.53
C GLU A 73 -18.01 -27.16 4.91
N LEU A 74 -17.92 -26.22 5.87
CA LEU A 74 -18.54 -26.37 7.17
C LEU A 74 -20.06 -26.60 7.04
N TYR A 75 -20.73 -25.83 6.18
CA TYR A 75 -22.14 -26.02 5.89
C TYR A 75 -22.42 -27.40 5.28
N GLY A 76 -21.59 -27.83 4.34
CA GLY A 76 -21.64 -29.16 3.73
C GLY A 76 -21.52 -30.28 4.77
N GLN A 77 -20.53 -30.20 5.66
CA GLN A 77 -20.31 -31.18 6.73
C GLN A 77 -21.48 -31.22 7.73
N ILE A 78 -21.98 -30.06 8.16
CA ILE A 78 -23.17 -29.97 9.03
C ILE A 78 -24.38 -30.63 8.36
N SER A 79 -24.59 -30.38 7.06
CA SER A 79 -25.69 -30.99 6.31
C SER A 79 -25.53 -32.51 6.10
N HIS A 80 -24.30 -33.01 6.05
CA HIS A 80 -23.98 -34.42 5.90
C HIS A 80 -24.08 -35.22 7.21
N VAL A 81 -23.61 -34.65 8.33
CA VAL A 81 -23.67 -35.27 9.67
C VAL A 81 -25.12 -35.40 10.15
N HIS A 82 -25.97 -34.43 9.81
CA HIS A 82 -27.37 -34.42 10.24
C HIS A 82 -28.35 -34.81 9.13
N LYS A 83 -27.90 -35.50 8.07
CA LYS A 83 -28.73 -35.86 6.91
C LYS A 83 -29.97 -36.69 7.28
N GLU A 84 -29.87 -37.58 8.26
CA GLU A 84 -30.98 -38.39 8.79
C GLU A 84 -31.88 -37.61 9.77
N GLU A 85 -31.31 -36.72 10.57
CA GLU A 85 -32.05 -35.87 11.52
C GLU A 85 -32.82 -34.73 10.82
N PHE A 86 -32.26 -34.24 9.72
CA PHE A 86 -32.88 -33.27 8.81
C PHE A 86 -34.00 -33.91 7.98
N LYS A 87 -33.78 -35.11 7.44
CA LYS A 87 -34.81 -35.89 6.74
C LYS A 87 -35.97 -36.30 7.64
N SER A 88 -35.70 -36.56 8.93
CA SER A 88 -36.73 -36.93 9.91
C SER A 88 -37.45 -35.73 10.52
N GLY A 89 -37.09 -34.50 10.15
CA GLY A 89 -37.73 -33.27 10.64
C GLY A 89 -37.51 -32.99 12.13
N ARG A 90 -36.63 -33.74 12.81
CA ARG A 90 -36.32 -33.55 14.24
C ARG A 90 -35.50 -32.30 14.50
N ILE A 91 -34.75 -31.86 13.50
CA ILE A 91 -33.99 -30.61 13.52
C ILE A 91 -34.27 -29.90 12.20
N THR A 92 -34.82 -28.70 12.27
CA THR A 92 -34.92 -27.81 11.11
C THR A 92 -33.53 -27.24 10.79
N SER A 93 -33.26 -26.86 9.53
CA SER A 93 -32.01 -26.18 9.12
C SER A 93 -31.64 -24.99 10.02
N SER A 94 -32.64 -24.37 10.65
CA SER A 94 -32.47 -23.30 11.62
C SER A 94 -31.83 -23.75 12.94
N GLY A 95 -32.13 -24.91 13.53
CA GLY A 95 -31.80 -25.21 14.94
C GLY A 95 -30.34 -25.51 15.30
N LEU A 96 -29.53 -26.02 14.35
CA LEU A 96 -28.14 -26.43 14.58
C LEU A 96 -27.12 -25.36 14.16
N VAL A 97 -27.45 -24.64 13.09
CA VAL A 97 -26.79 -23.39 12.72
C VAL A 97 -27.05 -22.36 13.83
N ASN A 98 -28.28 -22.30 14.37
CA ASN A 98 -28.69 -21.29 15.35
C ASN A 98 -27.79 -21.12 16.56
N LYS A 99 -27.24 -22.10 17.30
CA LYS A 99 -26.52 -21.71 18.54
C LYS A 99 -25.16 -21.03 18.34
N ALA A 100 -24.40 -21.47 17.36
CA ALA A 100 -23.10 -20.85 17.03
C ALA A 100 -23.29 -19.63 16.12
N TRP A 101 -24.33 -19.65 15.28
CA TRP A 101 -24.74 -18.55 14.42
C TRP A 101 -25.48 -17.46 15.20
N GLU A 102 -26.40 -17.75 16.12
CA GLU A 102 -27.12 -16.80 17.01
C GLU A 102 -26.16 -15.97 17.85
N ALA A 103 -25.09 -16.58 18.40
CA ALA A 103 -24.07 -15.83 19.14
C ALA A 103 -23.29 -14.84 18.25
N TRP A 104 -23.11 -15.17 16.96
CA TRP A 104 -22.49 -14.30 15.96
C TRP A 104 -23.50 -13.29 15.37
N LEU A 105 -24.76 -13.70 15.17
CA LEU A 105 -25.89 -12.93 14.65
C LEU A 105 -26.39 -11.88 15.66
N GLU A 106 -26.45 -12.17 16.96
CA GLU A 106 -26.84 -11.18 17.97
C GLU A 106 -25.90 -9.97 17.98
N ILE A 107 -24.63 -10.18 17.58
CA ILE A 107 -23.60 -9.13 17.51
C ILE A 107 -23.63 -8.40 16.16
N TYR A 108 -23.85 -9.10 15.04
CA TYR A 108 -23.65 -8.54 13.69
C TYR A 108 -24.93 -8.38 12.84
N MET A 109 -26.04 -9.06 13.17
CA MET A 109 -27.27 -9.11 12.35
C MET A 109 -28.14 -7.85 12.36
N PRO A 110 -28.26 -7.07 13.46
CA PRO A 110 -28.97 -5.79 13.42
C PRO A 110 -28.36 -4.80 12.40
N ARG A 111 -27.07 -4.93 12.08
CA ARG A 111 -26.37 -4.09 11.09
C ARG A 111 -26.57 -4.52 9.65
N ILE A 112 -26.96 -5.78 9.43
CA ILE A 112 -27.16 -6.38 8.11
C ILE A 112 -28.64 -6.35 7.72
N MET A 113 -29.56 -6.38 8.70
CA MET A 113 -31.01 -6.44 8.50
C MET A 113 -31.69 -5.09 8.20
N ASP A 114 -30.96 -3.98 8.23
CA ASP A 114 -31.44 -2.69 7.70
C ASP A 114 -31.35 -2.60 6.16
N ASP A 115 -30.86 -3.65 5.48
CA ASP A 115 -30.87 -3.76 4.02
C ASP A 115 -32.16 -4.46 3.51
N PRO A 116 -32.97 -3.81 2.67
CA PRO A 116 -34.29 -4.29 2.24
C PRO A 116 -34.29 -5.48 1.26
N THR A 117 -33.14 -6.03 0.86
CA THR A 117 -33.06 -7.07 -0.20
C THR A 117 -33.10 -8.54 0.27
N GLY A 118 -33.02 -8.80 1.58
CA GLY A 118 -33.29 -10.12 2.17
C GLY A 118 -32.12 -11.14 2.13
N PRO A 119 -31.96 -11.98 3.17
CA PRO A 119 -30.71 -12.71 3.45
C PRO A 119 -30.40 -13.90 2.53
N HIS A 120 -31.38 -14.63 1.98
CA HIS A 120 -31.09 -15.81 1.13
C HIS A 120 -30.68 -15.46 -0.30
N GLN A 121 -31.22 -14.38 -0.87
CA GLN A 121 -30.77 -13.86 -2.16
C GLN A 121 -29.44 -13.13 -2.02
N ALA A 122 -29.25 -12.32 -0.98
CA ALA A 122 -27.99 -11.63 -0.71
C ALA A 122 -26.82 -12.59 -0.42
N TRP A 123 -27.06 -13.73 0.25
CA TRP A 123 -26.02 -14.74 0.48
C TRP A 123 -25.75 -15.64 -0.73
N GLY A 124 -26.78 -16.01 -1.50
CA GLY A 124 -26.61 -16.73 -2.77
C GLY A 124 -25.86 -15.86 -3.79
N LEU A 125 -26.25 -14.59 -3.91
CA LEU A 125 -25.52 -13.60 -4.70
C LEU A 125 -24.15 -13.32 -4.13
N GLY A 126 -23.97 -13.19 -2.81
CA GLY A 126 -22.69 -12.87 -2.18
C GLY A 126 -21.66 -13.99 -2.29
N SER A 127 -22.07 -15.24 -2.04
CA SER A 127 -21.19 -16.40 -2.22
C SER A 127 -20.89 -16.68 -3.69
N GLN A 128 -21.85 -16.48 -4.60
CA GLN A 128 -21.62 -16.57 -6.03
C GLN A 128 -20.77 -15.40 -6.54
N LEU A 129 -20.98 -14.17 -6.06
CA LEU A 129 -20.12 -13.01 -6.33
C LEU A 129 -18.71 -13.27 -5.87
N ILE A 130 -18.54 -13.90 -4.70
CA ILE A 130 -17.22 -14.20 -4.17
C ILE A 130 -16.56 -15.34 -4.96
N ILE A 131 -17.29 -16.39 -5.33
CA ILE A 131 -16.78 -17.45 -6.21
C ILE A 131 -16.42 -16.89 -7.59
N ASP A 132 -17.26 -16.03 -8.16
CA ASP A 132 -17.03 -15.37 -9.42
C ASP A 132 -15.90 -14.33 -9.30
N LEU A 133 -15.73 -13.67 -8.15
CA LEU A 133 -14.60 -12.83 -7.78
C LEU A 133 -13.29 -13.64 -7.73
N VAL A 134 -13.28 -14.81 -7.07
CA VAL A 134 -12.11 -15.71 -7.04
C VAL A 134 -11.76 -16.14 -8.47
N LYS A 135 -12.77 -16.58 -9.22
CA LYS A 135 -12.59 -17.03 -10.60
C LYS A 135 -12.15 -15.89 -11.50
N ALA A 136 -12.69 -14.68 -11.34
CA ALA A 136 -12.32 -13.49 -12.11
C ALA A 136 -10.89 -13.02 -11.79
N LEU A 137 -10.46 -13.12 -10.53
CA LEU A 137 -9.09 -12.80 -10.12
C LEU A 137 -8.07 -13.84 -10.61
N GLN A 138 -8.49 -15.08 -10.88
CA GLN A 138 -7.63 -16.18 -11.35
C GLN A 138 -7.75 -16.46 -12.86
N HIS A 139 -8.85 -16.07 -13.50
CA HIS A 139 -9.20 -16.36 -14.88
C HIS A 139 -9.93 -15.14 -15.51
N PRO A 140 -9.30 -14.42 -16.46
CA PRO A 140 -9.90 -13.27 -17.13
C PRO A 140 -11.27 -13.56 -17.77
N ASP A 141 -11.48 -14.79 -18.23
CA ASP A 141 -12.72 -15.22 -18.89
C ASP A 141 -13.94 -15.26 -17.96
N ALA A 142 -13.73 -15.36 -16.64
CA ALA A 142 -14.83 -15.37 -15.67
C ALA A 142 -15.45 -13.98 -15.46
N ILE A 143 -14.71 -12.91 -15.75
CA ILE A 143 -15.24 -11.52 -15.73
C ILE A 143 -16.35 -11.37 -16.78
N ALA A 144 -16.19 -12.00 -17.95
CA ALA A 144 -17.16 -11.93 -19.04
C ALA A 144 -18.52 -12.59 -18.71
N ALA A 145 -18.58 -13.42 -17.67
CA ALA A 145 -19.81 -14.07 -17.20
C ALA A 145 -20.56 -13.27 -16.13
N MET A 146 -19.99 -12.19 -15.58
CA MET A 146 -20.65 -11.36 -14.56
C MET A 146 -21.76 -10.48 -15.17
N PRO A 147 -22.82 -10.16 -14.40
CA PRO A 147 -23.76 -9.12 -14.81
C PRO A 147 -23.02 -7.81 -15.10
N ARG A 148 -23.28 -7.19 -16.25
CA ARG A 148 -22.56 -5.97 -16.72
C ARG A 148 -22.54 -4.82 -15.71
N GLU A 149 -23.57 -4.72 -14.87
CA GLU A 149 -23.63 -3.69 -13.82
C GLU A 149 -22.67 -3.97 -12.66
N SER A 150 -22.42 -5.25 -12.35
CA SER A 150 -21.50 -5.70 -11.30
C SER A 150 -20.04 -5.69 -11.76
N GLU A 151 -19.79 -5.86 -13.06
CA GLU A 151 -18.45 -5.83 -13.65
C GLU A 151 -17.73 -4.50 -13.34
N GLY A 152 -18.39 -3.36 -13.54
CA GLY A 152 -17.78 -2.04 -13.31
C GLY A 152 -17.30 -1.83 -11.87
N TYR A 153 -18.18 -2.08 -10.89
CA TYR A 153 -17.84 -1.94 -9.47
C TYR A 153 -16.71 -2.88 -9.03
N PHE A 154 -16.68 -4.07 -9.62
CA PHE A 154 -15.63 -5.05 -9.33
C PHE A 154 -14.26 -4.58 -9.82
N LEU A 155 -14.17 -4.10 -11.06
CA LEU A 155 -12.92 -3.59 -11.62
C LEU A 155 -12.43 -2.35 -10.89
N ASP A 156 -13.34 -1.43 -10.54
CA ASP A 156 -13.03 -0.24 -9.73
C ASP A 156 -12.50 -0.63 -8.33
N GLY A 157 -13.05 -1.70 -7.76
CA GLY A 157 -12.60 -2.27 -6.49
C GLY A 157 -11.18 -2.83 -6.56
N ILE A 158 -10.85 -3.59 -7.61
CA ILE A 158 -9.48 -4.08 -7.84
C ILE A 158 -8.50 -2.91 -8.00
N GLU A 159 -8.84 -1.96 -8.85
CA GLU A 159 -8.01 -0.77 -9.09
C GLU A 159 -7.78 0.04 -7.80
N SER A 160 -8.81 0.17 -6.96
CA SER A 160 -8.72 0.80 -5.64
C SER A 160 -7.75 0.07 -4.71
N ILE A 161 -7.76 -1.27 -4.71
CA ILE A 161 -6.83 -2.06 -3.88
C ILE A 161 -5.40 -1.92 -4.40
N LEU A 162 -5.18 -2.04 -5.71
CA LEU A 162 -3.86 -1.92 -6.33
C LEU A 162 -3.25 -0.52 -6.10
N SER A 163 -4.04 0.53 -6.31
CA SER A 163 -3.62 1.92 -6.06
C SER A 163 -3.33 2.18 -4.59
N ALA A 164 -4.11 1.58 -3.67
CA ALA A 164 -3.85 1.65 -2.24
C ALA A 164 -2.54 0.93 -1.85
N MET A 165 -2.24 -0.23 -2.44
CA MET A 165 -0.98 -0.94 -2.20
C MET A 165 0.22 -0.08 -2.62
N LEU A 166 0.18 0.48 -3.83
CA LEU A 166 1.23 1.37 -4.36
C LEU A 166 1.40 2.61 -3.49
N SER A 167 0.30 3.32 -3.22
CA SER A 167 0.32 4.58 -2.45
C SER A 167 0.84 4.36 -1.03
N ASN A 168 0.39 3.30 -0.36
CA ASN A 168 0.84 2.97 0.99
C ASN A 168 2.30 2.53 1.03
N ALA A 169 2.81 1.87 -0.01
CA ALA A 169 4.23 1.51 -0.10
C ALA A 169 5.10 2.76 -0.17
N TYR A 170 4.71 3.73 -1.00
CA TYR A 170 5.43 5.00 -1.11
C TYR A 170 5.37 5.79 0.20
N VAL A 171 4.19 5.90 0.83
CA VAL A 171 4.04 6.58 2.13
C VAL A 171 4.88 5.91 3.23
N ALA A 172 4.95 4.58 3.24
CA ALA A 172 5.79 3.84 4.17
C ALA A 172 7.28 4.15 3.96
N PHE A 173 7.72 4.21 2.70
CA PHE A 173 9.07 4.62 2.33
C PHE A 173 9.36 6.07 2.74
N GLU A 174 8.48 7.01 2.41
CA GLU A 174 8.61 8.44 2.73
C GLU A 174 8.74 8.66 4.24
N SER A 175 7.87 8.02 5.01
CA SER A 175 7.87 8.10 6.49
C SER A 175 9.16 7.55 7.07
N MET A 176 9.58 6.36 6.60
CA MET A 176 10.83 5.73 7.01
C MET A 176 12.04 6.63 6.70
N ALA A 177 12.11 7.17 5.48
CA ALA A 177 13.22 8.04 5.05
C ALA A 177 13.27 9.33 5.89
N ALA A 178 12.12 9.93 6.19
CA ALA A 178 12.07 11.11 7.05
C ALA A 178 12.54 10.81 8.48
N ASP A 179 12.11 9.68 9.05
CA ASP A 179 12.47 9.30 10.43
C ASP A 179 13.93 8.88 10.53
N LEU A 180 14.44 8.11 9.57
CA LEU A 180 15.86 7.71 9.51
C LEU A 180 16.76 8.94 9.39
N TRP A 181 16.42 9.89 8.53
CA TRP A 181 17.20 11.12 8.38
C TRP A 181 17.23 11.94 9.67
N VAL A 182 16.09 12.09 10.34
CA VAL A 182 16.01 12.80 11.62
C VAL A 182 16.86 12.13 12.68
N GLU A 183 16.67 10.82 12.87
CA GLU A 183 17.41 10.06 13.89
C GLU A 183 18.92 10.10 13.65
N ALA A 184 19.35 10.02 12.39
CA ALA A 184 20.77 10.10 12.05
C ALA A 184 21.37 11.47 12.36
N LEU A 185 20.66 12.57 12.07
CA LEU A 185 21.12 13.91 12.40
C LEU A 185 21.12 14.18 13.91
N ASP A 186 20.14 13.63 14.62
CA ASP A 186 20.01 13.77 16.07
C ASP A 186 21.06 12.91 16.80
N SER A 187 21.40 11.73 16.26
CA SER A 187 22.43 10.86 16.82
C SER A 187 23.86 11.31 16.49
N ASN A 188 24.06 12.08 15.43
CA ASN A 188 25.40 12.50 15.00
C ASN A 188 25.45 13.96 14.51
N PRO A 189 25.99 14.89 15.34
CA PRO A 189 26.10 16.30 15.02
C PRO A 189 26.89 16.61 13.73
N ALA A 190 27.78 15.71 13.28
CA ALA A 190 28.56 15.92 12.07
C ALA A 190 27.69 15.93 10.80
N TYR A 191 26.65 15.08 10.74
CA TYR A 191 25.70 15.07 9.62
C TYR A 191 24.88 16.34 9.59
N ALA A 192 24.43 16.78 10.76
CA ALA A 192 23.62 17.96 10.89
C ALA A 192 24.41 19.24 10.57
N LYS A 193 25.66 19.32 11.02
CA LYS A 193 26.61 20.39 10.64
C LYS A 193 26.82 20.44 9.12
N ARG A 194 27.14 19.30 8.50
CA ARG A 194 27.34 19.23 7.04
C ARG A 194 26.09 19.66 6.28
N TRP A 195 24.91 19.25 6.76
CA TRP A 195 23.65 19.65 6.14
C TRP A 195 23.43 21.17 6.24
N LEU A 196 23.67 21.79 7.40
CA LEU A 196 23.56 23.23 7.58
C LEU A 196 24.54 24.03 6.72
N GLU A 197 25.78 23.56 6.58
CA GLU A 197 26.80 24.19 5.72
C GLU A 197 26.37 24.22 4.25
N LYS A 198 25.65 23.19 3.79
CA LYS A 198 25.09 23.12 2.43
C LYS A 198 23.76 23.88 2.26
N ASN A 199 23.12 24.32 3.34
CA ASN A 199 21.83 25.02 3.33
C ASN A 199 21.88 26.29 4.22
N PRO A 200 22.79 27.24 3.93
CA PRO A 200 23.04 28.41 4.80
C PRO A 200 21.82 29.34 4.96
N GLU A 201 20.86 29.28 4.04
CA GLU A 201 19.60 30.03 4.08
C GLU A 201 18.58 29.44 5.08
N ARG A 202 18.76 28.19 5.49
CA ARG A 202 17.86 27.48 6.43
C ARG A 202 18.31 27.64 7.88
N GLN A 203 18.78 28.84 8.24
CA GLN A 203 19.20 29.18 9.60
C GLN A 203 18.06 28.91 10.61
N ILE A 204 18.44 28.28 11.72
CA ILE A 204 17.55 28.03 12.84
C ILE A 204 17.57 29.27 13.72
N LYS A 205 16.40 29.85 13.97
CA LYS A 205 16.31 31.03 14.83
C LYS A 205 16.49 30.60 16.28
N LEU A 206 17.01 31.51 17.12
CA LEU A 206 17.16 31.26 18.56
C LEU A 206 15.83 30.88 19.25
N LEU A 207 14.69 31.33 18.73
CA LEU A 207 13.37 30.93 19.24
C LEU A 207 13.02 29.48 18.92
N ASP A 208 13.43 28.97 17.76
CA ASP A 208 13.24 27.57 17.36
C ASP A 208 14.08 26.65 18.27
N ILE A 209 15.22 27.16 18.73
CA ILE A 209 16.13 26.53 19.69
C ILE A 209 15.50 26.45 21.09
N ILE A 210 14.94 27.55 21.58
CA ILE A 210 14.35 27.63 22.94
C ILE A 210 13.12 26.72 23.06
N GLY A 211 12.33 26.56 22.00
CA GLY A 211 11.20 25.62 21.98
C GLY A 211 11.60 24.14 21.98
N GLY A 212 12.83 23.81 21.58
CA GLY A 212 13.35 22.44 21.46
C GLY A 212 14.04 21.87 22.71
N GLY A 213 14.25 22.70 23.75
CA GLY A 213 15.06 22.37 24.93
C GLY A 213 16.47 22.97 24.87
N THR A 214 17.14 23.09 26.03
CA THR A 214 18.44 23.77 26.14
C THR A 214 19.63 23.00 25.56
N ASP A 215 19.45 21.73 25.19
CA ASP A 215 20.47 20.91 24.51
C ASP A 215 20.05 20.61 23.07
N LEU A 216 20.68 21.32 22.13
CA LEU A 216 20.42 21.22 20.69
C LEU A 216 21.29 20.19 20.00
N THR A 217 22.35 19.74 20.66
CA THR A 217 23.42 18.99 20.00
C THR A 217 22.89 17.68 19.42
N ASN A 218 21.85 17.12 20.04
CA ASN A 218 21.24 15.85 19.64
C ASN A 218 19.76 15.97 19.23
N ARG A 219 19.33 17.13 18.73
CA ARG A 219 17.92 17.39 18.34
C ARG A 219 17.75 18.17 17.05
N LEU A 220 18.83 18.33 16.29
CA LEU A 220 18.87 19.21 15.14
C LEU A 220 17.97 18.73 13.99
N GLY A 221 17.96 17.43 13.70
CA GLY A 221 17.04 16.81 12.75
C GLY A 221 15.58 16.99 13.17
N SER A 222 15.28 16.76 14.45
CA SER A 222 13.95 16.95 15.02
C SER A 222 13.47 18.40 14.87
N ILE A 223 14.31 19.38 15.22
CA ILE A 223 13.99 20.81 15.09
C ILE A 223 13.74 21.18 13.63
N LEU A 224 14.60 20.74 12.71
CA LEU A 224 14.48 21.03 11.28
C LEU A 224 13.17 20.49 10.67
N LYS A 225 12.74 19.29 11.07
CA LYS A 225 11.46 18.70 10.64
C LYS A 225 10.27 19.43 11.27
N GLN A 226 10.29 19.69 12.58
CA GLN A 226 9.17 20.32 13.31
C GLN A 226 8.94 21.77 12.86
N THR A 227 10.01 22.52 12.61
CA THR A 227 9.93 23.91 12.12
C THR A 227 9.63 24.01 10.62
N ARG A 228 9.39 22.86 9.95
CA ARG A 228 9.17 22.74 8.50
C ARG A 228 10.28 23.37 7.65
N LYS A 229 11.49 23.49 8.22
CA LYS A 229 12.69 23.90 7.49
C LYS A 229 13.16 22.80 6.56
N VAL A 230 12.75 21.57 6.81
CA VAL A 230 12.93 20.42 5.92
C VAL A 230 11.58 19.75 5.71
N ASN A 231 11.34 19.29 4.49
CA ASN A 231 10.21 18.44 4.16
C ASN A 231 10.70 17.22 3.38
N PHE A 232 9.89 16.16 3.38
CA PHE A 232 10.16 14.89 2.69
C PHE A 232 9.02 14.55 1.73
N ILE A 233 8.27 15.56 1.27
CA ILE A 233 7.03 15.36 0.50
C ILE A 233 7.34 14.86 -0.91
N SER A 234 8.44 15.33 -1.50
CA SER A 234 8.88 14.86 -2.82
C SER A 234 10.14 14.01 -2.71
N LEU A 235 10.30 13.06 -3.63
CA LEU A 235 11.49 12.25 -3.78
C LEU A 235 12.73 13.12 -4.01
N ASN A 236 12.58 14.22 -4.76
CA ASN A 236 13.67 15.17 -4.97
C ASN A 236 14.09 15.84 -3.66
N ASP A 237 13.15 16.22 -2.79
CA ASP A 237 13.47 16.78 -1.47
C ASP A 237 14.15 15.73 -0.59
N ILE A 238 13.63 14.50 -0.55
CA ILE A 238 14.27 13.37 0.15
C ILE A 238 15.72 13.22 -0.33
N LYS A 239 15.94 13.07 -1.64
CA LYS A 239 17.26 12.88 -2.26
C LYS A 239 18.21 14.02 -1.91
N ASN A 240 17.76 15.27 -2.00
CA ASN A 240 18.58 16.45 -1.70
C ASN A 240 18.94 16.55 -0.22
N ASN A 241 18.00 16.23 0.69
CA ASN A 241 18.26 16.21 2.13
C ASN A 241 19.31 15.15 2.50
N TYR A 242 19.20 13.94 1.93
CA TYR A 242 20.16 12.87 2.13
C TYR A 242 21.53 13.22 1.52
N LYS A 243 21.58 13.73 0.29
CA LYS A 243 22.82 14.20 -0.35
C LYS A 243 23.53 15.29 0.46
N ALA A 244 22.75 16.20 1.03
CA ALA A 244 23.29 17.28 1.86
C ALA A 244 23.88 16.74 3.18
N ALA A 245 23.21 15.80 3.83
CA ALA A 245 23.65 15.22 5.11
C ALA A 245 24.80 14.21 4.96
N PHE A 246 24.76 13.35 3.94
CA PHE A 246 25.64 12.17 3.87
C PHE A 246 26.66 12.20 2.72
N GLY A 247 26.49 13.10 1.74
CA GLY A 247 27.38 13.20 0.57
C GLY A 247 26.77 12.61 -0.70
N ASP A 248 27.53 12.57 -1.79
CA ASP A 248 27.03 12.15 -3.10
C ASP A 248 26.84 10.64 -3.24
N ASP A 249 27.57 9.81 -2.49
CA ASP A 249 27.51 8.35 -2.63
C ASP A 249 26.10 7.78 -2.37
N ILE A 250 25.34 8.41 -1.46
CA ILE A 250 23.96 8.00 -1.13
C ILE A 250 22.98 8.20 -2.29
N VAL A 251 23.30 9.09 -3.24
CA VAL A 251 22.44 9.38 -4.40
C VAL A 251 22.26 8.13 -5.27
N SER A 252 23.31 7.30 -5.36
CA SER A 252 23.28 6.06 -6.14
C SER A 252 22.19 5.08 -5.70
N ILE A 253 21.76 5.12 -4.44
CA ILE A 253 20.67 4.27 -3.91
C ILE A 253 19.32 4.65 -4.52
N PHE A 254 19.08 5.95 -4.76
CA PHE A 254 17.85 6.41 -5.40
C PHE A 254 17.82 6.09 -6.90
N ASP A 255 18.99 6.02 -7.53
CA ASP A 255 19.13 5.82 -8.98
C ASP A 255 19.29 4.34 -9.38
N GLY A 256 19.59 3.46 -8.40
CA GLY A 256 19.98 2.07 -8.63
C GLY A 256 18.90 1.14 -9.19
N ASP A 257 17.63 1.50 -9.09
CA ASP A 257 16.49 0.69 -9.56
C ASP A 257 15.89 1.22 -10.88
N GLY A 258 16.75 1.73 -11.78
CA GLY A 258 16.29 2.28 -13.07
C GLY A 258 15.35 3.48 -12.93
N ASN A 259 15.47 4.23 -11.82
CA ASN A 259 14.57 5.33 -11.43
C ASN A 259 13.11 4.91 -11.18
N HIS A 260 12.81 3.64 -10.92
CA HIS A 260 11.43 3.19 -10.68
C HIS A 260 10.77 3.93 -9.52
N ILE A 261 11.50 4.29 -8.46
CA ILE A 261 10.95 5.06 -7.33
C ILE A 261 10.40 6.43 -7.76
N VAL A 262 10.94 7.04 -8.81
CA VAL A 262 10.40 8.28 -9.42
C VAL A 262 9.03 8.00 -10.04
N ALA A 263 8.90 6.89 -10.76
CA ALA A 263 7.61 6.48 -11.32
C ALA A 263 6.57 6.24 -10.22
N VAL A 264 6.98 5.62 -9.10
CA VAL A 264 6.07 5.39 -7.96
C VAL A 264 5.56 6.70 -7.37
N GLU A 265 6.44 7.69 -7.18
CA GLU A 265 6.04 9.03 -6.73
C GLU A 265 4.99 9.65 -7.65
N GLN A 266 5.22 9.59 -8.98
CA GLN A 266 4.28 10.14 -9.96
C GLN A 266 2.93 9.42 -9.94
N MET A 267 2.94 8.08 -9.84
CA MET A 267 1.70 7.30 -9.73
C MET A 267 0.95 7.61 -8.43
N ARG A 268 1.65 7.71 -7.30
CA ARG A 268 1.04 8.11 -6.02
C ARG A 268 0.42 9.50 -6.11
N HIS A 269 1.10 10.46 -6.75
CA HIS A 269 0.54 11.80 -7.00
C HIS A 269 -0.72 11.72 -7.86
N LEU A 270 -0.67 10.96 -8.95
CA LEU A 270 -1.80 10.76 -9.86
C LEU A 270 -3.03 10.20 -9.12
N TYR A 271 -2.87 9.12 -8.38
CA TYR A 271 -3.98 8.51 -7.63
C TYR A 271 -4.50 9.41 -6.51
N ALA A 272 -3.62 10.08 -5.76
CA ALA A 272 -4.02 10.94 -4.65
C ALA A 272 -4.79 12.20 -5.08
N HIS A 273 -4.47 12.77 -6.25
CA HIS A 273 -5.02 14.07 -6.67
C HIS A 273 -6.05 13.99 -7.80
N THR A 274 -5.97 12.97 -8.67
CA THR A 274 -6.80 12.87 -9.87
C THR A 274 -7.63 11.58 -9.93
N GLY A 275 -7.53 10.72 -8.91
CA GLY A 275 -8.21 9.43 -8.90
C GLY A 275 -7.70 8.49 -9.99
N GLY A 276 -6.45 8.65 -10.45
CA GLY A 276 -5.86 7.82 -11.49
C GLY A 276 -6.10 8.31 -12.92
N ILE A 277 -6.71 9.49 -13.12
CA ILE A 277 -6.93 10.06 -14.44
C ILE A 277 -5.68 10.82 -14.91
N ILE A 278 -5.04 10.34 -15.97
CA ILE A 278 -3.80 10.89 -16.52
C ILE A 278 -3.98 12.38 -16.86
N ASP A 279 -3.18 13.23 -16.23
CA ASP A 279 -3.08 14.66 -16.52
C ASP A 279 -1.79 14.99 -17.30
N ARG A 280 -1.63 16.26 -17.67
CA ARG A 280 -0.42 16.73 -18.39
C ARG A 280 0.82 16.65 -17.51
N GLU A 281 0.69 16.97 -16.23
CA GLU A 281 1.80 16.99 -15.29
C GLU A 281 2.42 15.59 -15.12
N PHE A 282 1.58 14.56 -15.05
CA PHE A 282 2.00 13.17 -15.00
C PHE A 282 2.78 12.75 -16.25
N ILE A 283 2.31 13.12 -17.46
CA ILE A 283 3.04 12.81 -18.70
C ILE A 283 4.38 13.54 -18.74
N ASP A 284 4.39 14.83 -18.41
CA ASP A 284 5.60 15.66 -18.45
C ASP A 284 6.67 15.11 -17.50
N LYS A 285 6.28 14.68 -16.30
CA LYS A 285 7.19 14.10 -15.30
C LYS A 285 7.56 12.64 -15.60
N SER A 286 6.69 11.90 -16.27
CA SER A 286 6.92 10.48 -16.61
C SER A 286 7.58 10.28 -17.97
N GLY A 287 7.81 11.34 -18.75
CA GLY A 287 8.30 11.25 -20.13
C GLY A 287 9.65 10.55 -20.32
N ALA A 288 10.43 10.39 -19.26
CA ALA A 288 11.67 9.61 -19.25
C ALA A 288 11.43 8.09 -19.34
N PHE A 289 10.23 7.61 -18.98
CA PHE A 289 9.92 6.19 -18.99
C PHE A 289 9.35 5.73 -20.35
N PRO A 290 9.81 4.59 -20.90
CA PRO A 290 9.29 4.08 -22.16
C PRO A 290 7.77 3.87 -22.18
N TRP A 291 7.18 3.46 -21.06
CA TRP A 291 5.74 3.20 -20.95
C TRP A 291 4.88 4.47 -21.05
N ALA A 292 5.44 5.65 -20.73
CA ALA A 292 4.71 6.91 -20.76
C ALA A 292 4.35 7.38 -22.19
N LYS A 293 4.96 6.78 -23.22
CA LYS A 293 4.68 7.11 -24.64
C LYS A 293 3.32 6.61 -25.13
N ASN A 294 2.75 5.61 -24.45
CA ASN A 294 1.53 4.92 -24.88
C ASN A 294 0.28 5.36 -24.12
N ILE A 295 0.40 6.36 -23.24
CA ILE A 295 -0.70 6.85 -22.41
C ILE A 295 -1.14 8.24 -22.88
N SER A 296 -2.43 8.55 -22.72
CA SER A 296 -3.04 9.80 -23.18
C SER A 296 -3.74 10.53 -22.05
N VAL A 297 -3.67 11.87 -22.07
CA VAL A 297 -4.36 12.73 -21.09
C VAL A 297 -5.86 12.47 -21.11
N GLY A 298 -6.46 12.45 -19.92
CA GLY A 298 -7.89 12.23 -19.69
C GLY A 298 -8.30 10.77 -19.65
N GLN A 299 -7.37 9.83 -19.83
CA GLN A 299 -7.64 8.40 -19.68
C GLN A 299 -7.27 7.90 -18.28
N PRO A 300 -7.95 6.86 -17.75
CA PRO A 300 -7.50 6.16 -16.56
C PRO A 300 -6.12 5.53 -16.78
N TYR A 301 -5.25 5.62 -15.78
CA TYR A 301 -3.96 4.95 -15.80
C TYR A 301 -4.15 3.43 -15.72
N PRO A 302 -3.50 2.63 -16.60
CA PRO A 302 -3.69 1.18 -16.63
C PRO A 302 -2.87 0.51 -15.53
N ILE A 303 -3.31 0.61 -14.27
CA ILE A 303 -2.67 -0.09 -13.15
C ILE A 303 -2.97 -1.59 -13.18
N ASP A 304 -1.95 -2.39 -12.95
CA ASP A 304 -2.02 -3.83 -12.81
C ASP A 304 -1.08 -4.32 -11.68
N GLY A 305 -1.11 -5.62 -11.41
CA GLY A 305 -0.29 -6.23 -10.38
C GLY A 305 1.21 -6.23 -10.70
N HIS A 306 1.63 -6.16 -11.96
CA HIS A 306 3.05 -6.04 -12.32
C HIS A 306 3.59 -4.66 -11.93
N ILE A 307 2.84 -3.60 -12.26
CA ILE A 307 3.17 -2.22 -11.90
C ILE A 307 3.23 -2.07 -10.39
N VAL A 308 2.24 -2.61 -9.66
CA VAL A 308 2.23 -2.57 -8.19
C VAL A 308 3.42 -3.35 -7.63
N CYS A 309 3.68 -4.58 -8.09
CA CYS A 309 4.80 -5.39 -7.62
C CYS A 309 6.14 -4.68 -7.83
N ALA A 310 6.37 -4.12 -9.01
CA ALA A 310 7.58 -3.35 -9.31
C ALA A 310 7.70 -2.09 -8.43
N SER A 311 6.60 -1.38 -8.24
CA SER A 311 6.55 -0.17 -7.40
C SER A 311 6.88 -0.46 -5.94
N VAL A 312 6.25 -1.49 -5.36
CA VAL A 312 6.52 -1.90 -3.97
C VAL A 312 7.96 -2.39 -3.83
N THR A 313 8.46 -3.15 -4.80
CA THR A 313 9.87 -3.60 -4.83
C THR A 313 10.84 -2.42 -4.84
N SER A 314 10.55 -1.37 -5.61
CA SER A 314 11.36 -0.16 -5.64
C SER A 314 11.43 0.54 -4.28
N CYS A 315 10.27 0.71 -3.62
CA CYS A 315 10.20 1.26 -2.27
C CYS A 315 11.00 0.43 -1.26
N ILE A 316 10.96 -0.91 -1.35
CA ILE A 316 11.75 -1.82 -0.52
C ILE A 316 13.25 -1.60 -0.77
N ASN A 317 13.67 -1.67 -2.03
CA ASN A 317 15.08 -1.60 -2.42
C ASN A 317 15.72 -0.27 -2.00
N VAL A 318 15.07 0.85 -2.34
CA VAL A 318 15.57 2.18 -1.96
C VAL A 318 15.51 2.34 -0.45
N GLY A 319 14.40 1.94 0.19
CA GLY A 319 14.21 2.11 1.63
C GLY A 319 15.26 1.37 2.47
N PHE A 320 15.51 0.09 2.16
CA PHE A 320 16.55 -0.68 2.86
C PHE A 320 17.96 -0.33 2.40
N GLY A 321 18.14 0.15 1.18
CA GLY A 321 19.39 0.75 0.73
C GLY A 321 19.79 1.93 1.62
N LEU A 322 18.84 2.84 1.90
CA LEU A 322 19.08 3.98 2.80
C LEU A 322 19.38 3.51 4.23
N LEU A 323 18.60 2.59 4.78
CA LEU A 323 18.82 2.04 6.12
C LEU A 323 20.22 1.44 6.25
N ARG A 324 20.62 0.57 5.32
CA ARG A 324 21.94 -0.08 5.32
C ARG A 324 23.08 0.91 5.17
N PHE A 325 22.92 1.91 4.31
CA PHE A 325 23.94 2.92 4.10
C PHE A 325 24.15 3.75 5.38
N VAL A 326 23.07 4.28 5.96
CA VAL A 326 23.16 5.09 7.17
C VAL A 326 23.63 4.26 8.37
N ASP A 327 23.11 3.05 8.53
CA ASP A 327 23.58 2.10 9.56
C ASP A 327 25.07 1.79 9.42
N GLY A 328 25.56 1.57 8.20
CA GLY A 328 26.98 1.31 7.93
C GLY A 328 27.90 2.48 8.27
N LEU A 329 27.41 3.73 8.19
CA LEU A 329 28.19 4.91 8.58
C LEU A 329 28.34 5.08 10.10
N ASP A 330 27.43 4.50 10.88
CA ASP A 330 27.40 4.62 12.34
C ASP A 330 27.80 3.34 13.08
N ALA A 331 27.77 2.18 12.41
CA ALA A 331 28.12 0.88 13.00
C ALA A 331 29.56 0.78 13.55
N ASP A 332 30.46 1.63 13.06
CA ASP A 332 31.88 1.64 13.47
C ASP A 332 32.18 2.72 14.55
N LYS A 333 31.15 3.41 15.05
CA LYS A 333 31.31 4.42 16.11
C LYS A 333 31.07 3.78 17.49
N PRO A 334 31.97 4.02 18.45
CA PRO A 334 31.95 3.37 19.77
C PRO A 334 30.75 3.76 20.63
#